data_AF-A0A4Q3G1P7-F1
#
_entry.id   AF-A0A4Q3G1P7-F1
#
_cell.length_a   1.000
_cell.length_b   1.000
_cell.length_c   1.000
_cell.angle_alpha   90.00
_cell.angle_beta   90.00
_cell.angle_gamma   90.00
#
_symmetry.space_group_name_H-M   'P 1'
#
loop_
_entity.id
_entity.type
_entity.pdbx_description
1 polymer ?
#
loop_
_entity_poly.entity_id
_entity_poly.type
_entity_poly.pdbx_seq_one_letter_code
_entity_poly.pdbx_strand_id
1 'polypeptide(L)'
;DRAWAGAYAPSPGAVYPTLTMLEEQDLVKAEAAEGSKRLYTITDAGKAFLEENAAMVEGILARINLAAAAFARHMAPDEVHEAWKTLRQAMNMKRTAWTKEETDRVVAILGKAARDIFGKD
;
A
#
# COMPACT_ATOMS: atom_id res chain seq x y z
N ASP A 1 3.27 -11.94 -4.82
CA ASP A 1 2.58 -11.00 -5.72
C ASP A 1 2.03 -9.82 -4.92
N ARG A 2 2.69 -8.66 -4.98
CA ARG A 2 2.11 -7.43 -4.44
C ARG A 2 1.51 -6.70 -5.61
N ALA A 3 0.18 -6.68 -5.71
CA ALA A 3 -0.51 -5.75 -6.59
C ALA A 3 0.15 -4.36 -6.44
N TRP A 4 0.39 -3.67 -7.56
CA TRP A 4 1.01 -2.33 -7.58
C TRP A 4 2.49 -2.27 -7.21
N ALA A 5 3.27 -3.36 -7.34
CA ALA A 5 4.72 -3.38 -7.06
C ALA A 5 5.10 -2.89 -5.63
N GLY A 6 4.16 -2.98 -4.67
CA GLY A 6 4.35 -2.43 -3.33
C GLY A 6 4.25 -0.90 -3.24
N ALA A 7 3.97 -0.20 -4.34
CA ALA A 7 3.79 1.26 -4.39
C ALA A 7 2.46 1.70 -3.75
N TYR A 8 1.46 0.81 -3.69
CA TYR A 8 0.15 1.15 -3.14
C TYR A 8 -0.58 -0.06 -2.55
N ALA A 9 -1.18 0.15 -1.38
CA ALA A 9 -2.17 -0.73 -0.79
C ALA A 9 -3.43 0.12 -0.49
N PRO A 10 -4.59 -0.17 -1.10
CA PRO A 10 -5.79 0.62 -0.89
C PRO A 10 -6.29 0.51 0.56
N SER A 11 -6.85 1.61 1.06
CA SER A 11 -7.44 1.62 2.40
C SER A 11 -8.73 0.80 2.44
N PRO A 12 -9.15 0.31 3.62
CA PRO A 12 -10.43 -0.39 3.74
C PRO A 12 -11.62 0.43 3.22
N GLY A 13 -11.62 1.75 3.46
CA GLY A 13 -12.66 2.65 2.95
C GLY A 13 -12.68 2.81 1.42
N ALA A 14 -11.57 2.53 0.73
CA ALA A 14 -11.52 2.52 -0.73
C ALA A 14 -12.02 1.18 -1.33
N VAL A 15 -11.83 0.06 -0.61
CA VAL A 15 -12.14 -1.28 -1.13
C VAL A 15 -13.57 -1.71 -0.82
N TYR A 16 -14.04 -1.49 0.42
CA TYR A 16 -15.34 -2.03 0.86
C TYR A 16 -16.55 -1.51 0.08
N PRO A 17 -16.67 -0.22 -0.30
CA PRO A 17 -17.79 0.24 -1.12
C PRO A 17 -17.90 -0.52 -2.45
N THR A 18 -16.75 -0.81 -3.07
CA THR A 18 -16.70 -1.59 -4.32
C THR A 18 -17.09 -3.05 -4.08
N LEU A 19 -16.64 -3.68 -2.99
CA LEU A 19 -17.02 -5.06 -2.66
C LEU A 19 -18.51 -5.17 -2.35
N THR A 20 -19.10 -4.19 -1.66
CA THR A 20 -20.55 -4.13 -1.41
C THR A 20 -21.31 -4.02 -2.72
N MET A 21 -20.91 -3.12 -3.63
CA MET A 21 -21.53 -2.98 -4.94
C MET A 21 -21.46 -4.29 -5.76
N LEU A 22 -20.33 -4.98 -5.74
CA LEU A 22 -20.17 -6.25 -6.46
C LEU A 22 -21.01 -7.38 -5.84
N GLU A 23 -21.20 -7.35 -4.52
CA GLU A 23 -22.07 -8.29 -3.80
C GLU A 23 -23.54 -8.03 -4.12
N GLU A 24 -23.97 -6.76 -4.15
CA GLU A 24 -25.33 -6.35 -4.57
C GLU A 24 -25.66 -6.73 -6.02
N GLN A 25 -24.65 -6.92 -6.87
CA GLN A 25 -24.79 -7.37 -8.27
C GLN A 25 -24.65 -8.89 -8.42
N ASP A 26 -24.57 -9.65 -7.33
CA ASP A 26 -24.35 -11.11 -7.31
C ASP A 26 -23.05 -11.56 -8.02
N LEU A 27 -22.09 -10.64 -8.24
CA LEU A 27 -20.80 -10.95 -8.88
C LEU A 27 -19.78 -11.53 -7.89
N VAL A 28 -19.93 -11.20 -6.61
CA VAL A 28 -19.16 -11.80 -5.50
C VAL A 28 -20.10 -12.16 -4.36
N LYS A 29 -19.65 -13.03 -3.46
CA LYS A 29 -20.38 -13.41 -2.25
C LYS A 29 -19.50 -13.21 -1.04
N ALA A 30 -20.01 -12.56 0.01
CA ALA A 30 -19.33 -12.51 1.29
C ALA A 30 -19.53 -13.82 2.06
N GLU A 31 -18.44 -14.35 2.60
CA GLU A 31 -18.43 -15.43 3.57
C GLU A 31 -18.03 -14.86 4.93
N ALA A 32 -18.77 -15.27 5.97
CA ALA A 32 -18.40 -14.97 7.33
C ALA A 32 -17.15 -15.78 7.69
N ALA A 33 -16.03 -15.10 7.92
CA ALA A 33 -14.87 -15.71 8.54
C ALA A 33 -14.90 -15.49 10.05
N GLU A 34 -14.20 -16.33 10.81
CA GLU A 34 -14.02 -16.11 12.24
C GLU A 34 -13.32 -14.76 12.48
N GLY A 35 -14.05 -13.80 13.04
CA GLY A 35 -13.55 -12.46 13.38
C GLY A 35 -14.24 -11.32 12.61
N SER A 36 -13.59 -10.15 12.56
CA SER A 36 -14.12 -8.92 11.94
C SER A 36 -13.87 -8.81 10.43
N LYS A 37 -13.22 -9.81 9.83
CA LYS A 37 -12.83 -9.79 8.42
C LYS A 37 -13.85 -10.58 7.60
N ARG A 38 -14.48 -9.93 6.63
CA ARG A 38 -15.30 -10.62 5.62
C ARG A 38 -14.39 -11.18 4.53
N LEU A 39 -14.60 -12.44 4.16
CA LEU A 39 -13.99 -13.04 2.98
C LEU A 39 -14.95 -12.89 1.81
N TYR A 40 -14.42 -12.72 0.60
CA TYR A 40 -15.23 -12.58 -0.61
C TYR A 40 -14.78 -13.61 -1.62
N THR A 41 -15.75 -14.30 -2.22
CA THR A 41 -15.54 -15.31 -3.26
C THR A 41 -16.28 -14.87 -4.53
N ILE A 42 -15.63 -14.96 -5.69
CA ILE A 42 -16.27 -14.65 -6.98
C ILE A 42 -17.34 -15.70 -7.31
N THR A 43 -18.50 -15.27 -7.79
CA THR A 43 -19.56 -16.18 -8.25
C THR A 43 -19.35 -16.61 -9.70
N ASP A 44 -20.13 -17.58 -10.19
CA ASP A 44 -20.06 -17.94 -11.60
C ASP A 44 -20.55 -16.81 -12.53
N ALA A 45 -21.53 -16.02 -12.09
CA ALA A 45 -21.94 -14.80 -12.79
C ALA A 45 -20.80 -13.77 -12.82
N GLY A 46 -20.07 -13.62 -11.71
CA GLY A 46 -18.87 -12.79 -11.62
C GLY A 46 -17.77 -13.22 -12.59
N LYS A 47 -17.54 -14.53 -12.74
CA LYS A 47 -16.56 -15.06 -13.70
C LYS A 47 -16.98 -14.75 -15.14
N ALA A 48 -18.24 -14.99 -15.50
CA ALA A 48 -18.75 -14.68 -16.83
C ALA A 48 -18.64 -13.19 -17.16
N PHE A 49 -19.01 -12.32 -16.21
CA PHE A 49 -18.84 -10.87 -16.35
C PHE A 49 -17.38 -10.48 -16.55
N LEU A 50 -16.46 -11.11 -15.81
CA LEU A 50 -15.03 -10.87 -15.95
C LEU A 50 -14.51 -11.30 -17.33
N GLU A 51 -14.97 -12.44 -17.85
CA GLU A 51 -14.61 -12.95 -19.18
C GLU A 51 -15.11 -12.01 -20.29
N GLU A 52 -16.37 -11.57 -20.21
CA GLU A 52 -16.95 -10.62 -21.16
C GLU A 52 -16.19 -9.28 -21.18
N ASN A 53 -15.60 -8.88 -20.05
CA ASN A 53 -14.88 -7.64 -19.88
C ASN A 53 -13.35 -7.81 -19.88
N ALA A 54 -12.83 -8.99 -20.23
CA ALA A 54 -11.42 -9.35 -20.05
C ALA A 54 -10.47 -8.36 -20.75
N ALA A 55 -10.78 -7.95 -21.99
CA ALA A 55 -9.96 -7.00 -22.75
C ALA A 55 -9.89 -5.63 -22.07
N MET A 56 -10.98 -5.16 -21.46
CA MET A 56 -11.00 -3.90 -20.72
C MET A 56 -10.13 -4.01 -19.46
N VAL A 57 -10.29 -5.11 -18.71
CA VAL A 57 -9.51 -5.36 -17.49
C VAL A 57 -8.02 -5.47 -17.80
N GLU A 58 -7.65 -6.19 -18.86
CA GLU A 58 -6.27 -6.30 -19.31
C GLU A 58 -5.68 -4.92 -19.66
N GLY A 59 -6.40 -4.09 -20.39
CA GLY A 59 -5.98 -2.73 -20.73
C GLY A 59 -5.76 -1.85 -19.49
N ILE A 60 -6.62 -1.96 -18.47
CA ILE A 60 -6.46 -1.25 -17.20
C ILE A 60 -5.22 -1.75 -16.45
N LEU A 61 -5.05 -3.07 -16.33
CA LEU A 61 -3.90 -3.68 -15.64
C LEU A 61 -2.58 -3.35 -16.33
N ALA A 62 -2.54 -3.33 -17.66
CA ALA A 62 -1.36 -2.94 -18.42
C ALA A 62 -0.93 -1.50 -18.12
N ARG A 63 -1.89 -0.56 -18.07
CA ARG A 63 -1.63 0.84 -17.71
C ARG A 63 -1.14 0.99 -16.28
N ILE A 64 -1.73 0.23 -15.35
CA ILE A 64 -1.30 0.19 -13.95
C ILE A 64 0.15 -0.30 -13.86
N ASN A 65 0.50 -1.38 -14.54
CA ASN A 65 1.85 -1.94 -14.52
C ASN A 65 2.87 -0.98 -15.13
N LEU A 66 2.52 -0.29 -16.22
CA LEU A 66 3.39 0.73 -16.82
C LEU A 66 3.64 1.89 -15.84
N ALA A 67 2.60 2.37 -15.16
CA ALA A 67 2.72 3.40 -14.13
C ALA A 67 3.56 2.93 -12.94
N ALA A 68 3.34 1.70 -12.47
CA ALA A 68 4.11 1.09 -11.39
C ALA A 68 5.60 0.95 -11.76
N ALA A 69 5.92 0.52 -12.98
CA ALA A 69 7.29 0.43 -13.46
C ALA A 69 7.96 1.80 -13.58
N ALA A 70 7.23 2.81 -14.05
CA ALA A 70 7.72 4.19 -14.10
C ALA A 70 7.99 4.76 -12.70
N PHE A 71 7.10 4.47 -11.74
CA PHE A 71 7.25 4.86 -10.35
C PHE A 71 8.41 4.14 -9.67
N ALA A 72 8.54 2.82 -9.89
CA ALA A 72 9.62 2.00 -9.35
C ALA A 72 11.01 2.50 -9.78
N ARG A 73 11.15 3.06 -10.99
CA ARG A 73 12.41 3.69 -11.44
C ARG A 73 12.83 4.91 -10.60
N HIS A 74 11.90 5.53 -9.88
CA HIS A 74 12.15 6.68 -9.00
C HIS A 74 12.07 6.32 -7.52
N MET A 75 11.75 5.06 -7.19
CA MET A 75 11.74 4.58 -5.82
C MET A 75 13.16 4.35 -5.35
N ALA A 76 13.36 4.53 -4.05
CA ALA A 76 14.63 4.18 -3.44
C ALA A 76 14.84 2.66 -3.53
N PRO A 77 16.08 2.18 -3.68
CA PRO A 77 16.40 0.75 -3.60
C PRO A 77 15.87 0.10 -2.32
N ASP A 78 15.67 -1.22 -2.33
CA ASP A 78 15.15 -1.96 -1.18
C ASP A 78 16.02 -1.76 0.08
N GLU A 79 17.33 -1.63 -0.09
CA GLU A 79 18.26 -1.36 1.01
C GLU A 79 17.96 -0.03 1.72
N VAL A 80 17.59 1.01 0.97
CA VAL A 80 17.18 2.31 1.53
C VAL A 80 15.83 2.19 2.23
N HIS A 81 14.91 1.39 1.69
CA HIS A 81 13.63 1.10 2.33
C HIS A 81 13.81 0.34 3.65
N GLU A 82 14.70 -0.64 3.72
CA GLU A 82 15.01 -1.37 4.96
C GLU A 82 15.66 -0.45 6.00
N ALA A 83 16.61 0.40 5.60
CA ALA A 83 17.19 1.40 6.49
C ALA A 83 16.11 2.34 7.10
N TRP A 84 15.16 2.79 6.28
CA TRP A 84 14.02 3.58 6.75
C TRP A 84 13.13 2.81 7.73
N LYS A 85 12.83 1.53 7.46
CA LYS A 85 12.04 0.69 8.38
C LYS A 85 12.73 0.53 9.73
N THR A 86 14.03 0.28 9.75
CA THR A 86 14.83 0.18 10.98
C THR A 86 14.78 1.49 11.78
N LEU A 87 14.95 2.64 11.11
CA LEU A 87 14.85 3.95 11.75
C LEU A 87 13.46 4.17 12.36
N ARG A 88 12.39 3.90 11.60
CA ARG A 88 11.01 4.01 12.08
C ARG A 88 10.75 3.09 13.27
N GLN A 89 11.25 1.87 13.23
CA GLN A 89 11.13 0.93 14.33
C GLN A 89 11.82 1.46 15.59
N ALA A 90 13.04 1.96 15.49
CA ALA A 90 13.78 2.54 16.61
C ALA A 90 13.00 3.70 17.27
N MET A 91 12.39 4.58 16.47
CA MET A 91 11.54 5.66 17.00
C MET A 91 10.29 5.14 17.72
N ASN A 92 9.65 4.09 17.19
CA ASN A 92 8.43 3.50 17.75
C ASN A 92 8.67 2.58 18.95
N MET A 93 9.91 2.12 19.15
CA MET A 93 10.26 1.28 20.30
C MET A 93 10.35 2.06 21.62
N LYS A 94 10.28 3.39 21.58
CA LYS A 94 10.33 4.23 22.79
C LYS A 94 9.08 4.00 23.65
N ARG A 95 9.28 3.45 24.84
CA ARG A 95 8.21 3.17 25.82
C ARG A 95 8.00 4.29 26.83
N THR A 96 8.80 5.35 26.77
CA THR A 96 8.79 6.49 27.69
C THR A 96 8.46 7.79 26.97
N ALA A 97 7.90 8.77 27.70
CA ALA A 97 7.65 10.10 27.17
C ALA A 97 8.93 10.75 26.65
N TRP A 98 8.83 11.48 25.53
CA TRP A 98 9.95 12.22 24.94
C TRP A 98 10.36 13.40 25.81
N THR A 99 11.66 13.57 26.07
CA THR A 99 12.17 14.83 26.64
C THR A 99 12.41 15.86 25.54
N LYS A 100 12.55 17.13 25.93
CA LYS A 100 12.87 18.21 25.01
C LYS A 100 14.23 18.00 24.36
N GLU A 101 15.24 17.61 25.14
CA GLU A 101 16.61 17.37 24.69
C GLU A 101 16.67 16.20 23.70
N GLU A 102 15.92 15.12 23.97
CA GLU A 102 15.79 13.99 23.05
C GLU A 102 15.17 14.41 21.72
N THR A 103 14.09 15.19 21.80
CA THR A 103 13.35 15.68 20.64
C THR A 103 14.26 16.57 19.77
N ASP A 104 14.91 17.55 20.38
CA ASP A 104 15.81 18.49 19.69
C ASP A 104 16.96 17.74 18.97
N ARG A 105 17.53 16.73 19.64
CA ARG A 105 18.58 15.88 19.05
C ARG A 105 18.08 15.07 17.86
N VAL A 106 16.93 14.41 17.95
CA VAL A 106 16.40 13.60 16.84
C VAL A 106 16.04 14.48 15.64
N VAL A 107 15.43 15.64 15.88
CA VAL A 107 15.14 16.63 14.82
C VAL A 107 16.43 17.07 14.12
N ALA A 108 17.49 17.36 14.88
CA ALA A 108 18.78 17.74 14.30
C ALA A 108 19.39 16.63 13.42
N ILE A 109 19.33 15.36 13.87
CA ILE A 109 19.83 14.21 13.10
C ILE A 109 19.05 14.04 11.78
N LEU A 110 17.71 14.04 11.85
CA LEU A 110 16.86 13.89 10.67
C LEU A 110 17.03 15.06 9.70
N GLY A 111 17.14 16.28 10.22
CA GLY A 111 17.39 17.48 9.42
C GLY A 111 18.75 17.45 8.71
N LYS A 112 19.80 16.94 9.37
CA LYS A 112 21.11 16.72 8.72
C LYS A 112 21.00 15.67 7.63
N ALA A 113 20.43 14.50 7.94
CA ALA A 113 20.27 13.42 6.96
C ALA A 113 19.49 13.88 5.71
N ALA A 114 18.43 14.68 5.90
CA ALA A 114 17.66 15.24 4.78
C ALA A 114 18.52 16.15 3.90
N ARG A 115 19.31 17.07 4.48
CA ARG A 115 20.21 17.94 3.70
C ARG A 115 21.24 17.14 2.91
N ASP A 116 21.87 16.15 3.56
CA ASP A 116 22.87 15.28 2.94
C ASP A 116 22.26 14.48 1.76
N ILE A 117 21.01 14.01 1.89
CA ILE A 117 20.29 13.29 0.81
C ILE A 117 19.89 14.24 -0.34
N PHE A 118 19.45 15.46 -0.04
CA PHE A 118 19.04 16.43 -1.06
C PHE A 118 20.22 17.07 -1.81
N GLY A 119 21.46 16.88 -1.35
CA GLY A 119 22.66 17.38 -2.01
C GLY A 119 22.77 18.91 -2.03
N LYS A 120 22.25 19.60 -0.99
CA LYS A 120 22.50 21.03 -0.80
C LYS A 120 23.67 21.22 0.15
N ASP A 121 24.87 21.20 -0.42
CA ASP A 121 25.98 21.99 0.13
C ASP A 121 25.78 23.47 -0.21
#